data_AF-A0A6C8Y639-F1
#
_entry.id   AF-A0A6C8Y639-F1
#
_cell.length_a   1.000
_cell.length_b   1.000
_cell.length_c   1.000
_cell.angle_alpha   90.00
_cell.angle_beta   90.00
_cell.angle_gamma   90.00
#
_symmetry.space_group_name_H-M   'P 1'
#
loop_
_entity.id
_entity.type
_entity.pdbx_description
1 polymer ?
#
loop_
_entity_poly.entity_id
_entity_poly.type
_entity_poly.pdbx_seq_one_letter_code
_entity_poly.pdbx_strand_id
1 'polypeptide(L)'
;FFTSDRSLSSDARIFAAEHRHYTDPDTGFTCDLVLVNQALSTLPRFLKERVEQTFRMKKLNALAGFGNKYRVDVFDGVKLTKGTRITYYVESYKKEIFPLYKSHDAPGAVEVKADGRGTLFKKSSVIFFVMFLAFTVFVIWRYAVPYFFPKSESHKVDNTPVYAQVNNADSVPLNNQVTAHAQNDDISQKWCVIGRVKRFNILYILLKDNSGRLRMVPSDGFKGAGLMLEGMVDGEKVVAWSCNPVVSGASKGVL
;
A
#
# COMPACT_ATOMS: atom_id res chain seq x y z
N PHE A 1 36.74 -13.81 31.42
CA PHE A 1 35.55 -12.95 31.47
C PHE A 1 35.25 -12.59 32.91
N PHE A 2 34.92 -11.32 33.18
CA PHE A 2 34.53 -10.89 34.52
C PHE A 2 33.16 -11.46 34.86
N THR A 3 33.11 -12.51 35.68
CA THR A 3 31.86 -13.20 36.04
C THR A 3 31.13 -12.51 37.18
N SER A 4 31.83 -11.69 37.97
CA SER A 4 31.25 -10.97 39.10
C SER A 4 32.01 -9.67 39.40
N ASP A 5 31.40 -8.75 40.15
CA ASP A 5 32.03 -7.50 40.58
C ASP A 5 33.34 -7.75 41.36
N ARG A 6 33.42 -8.84 42.13
CA ARG A 6 34.61 -9.22 42.89
C ARG A 6 35.78 -9.65 42.01
N SER A 7 35.50 -10.07 40.77
CA SER A 7 36.53 -10.47 39.81
C SER A 7 37.14 -9.30 39.02
N LEU A 8 36.62 -8.08 39.20
CA LEU A 8 37.25 -6.88 38.65
C LEU A 8 38.40 -6.43 39.54
N SER A 9 39.59 -6.25 38.95
CA SER A 9 40.70 -5.57 39.64
C SER A 9 40.34 -4.12 39.96
N SER A 10 41.03 -3.54 40.94
CA SER A 10 40.95 -2.11 41.25
C SER A 10 41.18 -1.25 40.01
N ASP A 11 42.21 -1.59 39.24
CA ASP A 11 42.66 -0.80 38.10
C ASP A 11 41.63 -0.84 36.96
N ALA A 12 41.01 -2.01 36.73
CA ALA A 12 39.92 -2.13 35.76
C ALA A 12 38.70 -1.27 36.16
N ARG A 13 38.43 -1.13 37.46
CA ARG A 13 37.34 -0.29 37.96
C ARG A 13 37.65 1.19 37.80
N ILE A 14 38.87 1.61 38.12
CA ILE A 14 39.34 2.98 37.96
C ILE A 14 39.30 3.35 36.48
N PHE A 15 39.91 2.52 35.62
CA PHE A 15 39.89 2.73 34.18
C PHE A 15 38.47 2.83 33.62
N ALA A 16 37.56 1.90 33.96
CA ALA A 16 36.19 1.97 33.47
C ALA A 16 35.42 3.21 33.98
N ALA A 17 35.78 3.76 35.13
CA ALA A 17 35.20 5.00 35.64
C ALA A 17 35.79 6.24 34.96
N GLU A 18 37.09 6.24 34.66
CA GLU A 18 37.85 7.41 34.21
C GLU A 18 38.24 7.37 32.73
N HIS A 19 37.80 6.37 31.96
CA HIS A 19 38.25 6.16 30.58
C HIS A 19 38.17 7.42 29.70
N ARG A 20 37.13 8.25 29.87
CA ARG A 20 36.96 9.51 29.13
C ARG A 20 37.95 10.62 29.49
N HIS A 21 38.66 10.51 30.61
CA HIS A 21 39.70 11.46 31.00
C HIS A 21 41.05 11.15 30.34
N TYR A 22 41.23 9.95 29.77
CA TYR A 22 42.41 9.65 28.98
C TYR A 22 42.22 10.19 27.57
N THR A 23 42.95 11.25 27.24
CA THR A 23 42.99 11.86 25.92
C THR A 23 44.32 11.57 25.24
N ASP A 24 44.27 11.21 23.97
CA ASP A 24 45.46 11.13 23.13
C ASP A 24 46.08 12.54 22.98
N PRO A 25 47.37 12.73 23.30
CA PRO A 25 48.04 14.03 23.18
C PRO A 25 48.10 14.57 21.75
N ASP A 26 48.09 13.70 20.73
CA ASP A 26 48.23 14.11 19.33
C ASP A 26 46.87 14.32 18.66
N THR A 27 45.92 13.40 18.87
CA THR A 27 44.61 13.44 18.21
C THR A 27 43.53 14.15 19.01
N GLY A 28 43.71 14.29 20.33
CA GLY A 28 42.74 14.90 21.24
C GLY A 28 41.49 14.06 21.51
N PHE A 29 41.40 12.84 20.96
CA PHE A 29 40.28 11.94 21.21
C PHE A 29 40.37 11.30 22.60
N THR A 30 39.22 11.14 23.23
CA THR A 30 39.07 10.42 24.51
C THR A 30 39.05 8.92 24.26
N CYS A 31 39.48 8.13 25.24
CA CYS A 31 39.36 6.67 25.16
C CYS A 31 37.88 6.23 25.25
N ASP A 32 37.47 5.35 24.34
CA ASP A 32 36.16 4.69 24.34
C ASP A 32 36.26 3.26 24.88
N LEU A 33 35.31 2.87 25.74
CA LEU A 33 35.24 1.52 26.30
C LEU A 33 34.14 0.70 25.60
N VAL A 34 34.54 -0.26 24.77
CA VAL A 34 33.63 -1.19 24.10
C VAL A 34 33.66 -2.56 24.77
N LEU A 35 32.50 -3.01 25.25
CA LEU A 35 32.35 -4.31 25.90
C LEU A 35 31.57 -5.27 24.99
N VAL A 36 32.21 -6.35 24.55
CA VAL A 36 31.60 -7.40 23.73
C VAL A 36 31.29 -8.61 24.58
N ASN A 37 30.01 -8.98 24.68
CA ASN A 37 29.56 -10.12 25.48
C ASN A 37 28.41 -10.86 24.78
N GLN A 38 28.23 -12.15 25.10
CA GLN A 38 27.13 -12.96 24.58
C GLN A 38 25.78 -12.50 25.15
N ALA A 39 25.76 -12.08 26.42
CA ALA A 39 24.57 -11.57 27.08
C ALA A 39 24.93 -10.39 28.00
N LEU A 40 24.00 -9.47 28.18
CA LEU A 40 24.17 -8.38 29.16
C LEU A 40 24.11 -8.92 30.58
N SER A 41 23.36 -10.00 30.83
CA SER A 41 23.19 -10.58 32.17
C SER A 41 24.50 -11.02 32.81
N THR A 42 25.46 -11.49 32.02
CA THR A 42 26.79 -11.95 32.46
C THR A 42 27.74 -10.82 32.80
N LEU A 43 27.39 -9.56 32.51
CA LEU A 43 28.25 -8.42 32.83
C LEU A 43 28.16 -8.08 34.34
N PRO A 44 29.29 -7.77 35.00
CA PRO A 44 29.30 -7.24 36.37
C PRO A 44 28.43 -5.99 36.51
N ARG A 45 27.77 -5.83 37.66
CA ARG A 45 26.85 -4.71 37.91
C ARG A 45 27.56 -3.36 37.79
N PHE A 46 28.80 -3.29 38.29
CA PHE A 46 29.63 -2.08 38.20
C PHE A 46 29.78 -1.56 36.75
N LEU A 47 29.99 -2.47 35.80
CA LEU A 47 30.11 -2.13 34.38
C LEU A 47 28.75 -1.85 33.75
N LYS A 48 27.71 -2.62 34.10
CA LYS A 48 26.33 -2.38 33.61
C LYS A 48 25.87 -0.96 33.88
N GLU A 49 26.06 -0.45 35.10
CA GLU A 49 25.60 0.89 35.48
C GLU A 49 26.30 2.03 34.69
N ARG A 50 27.39 1.72 33.97
CA ARG A 50 28.15 2.67 33.14
C ARG A 50 27.91 2.49 31.64
N VAL A 51 27.06 1.55 31.24
CA VAL A 51 26.74 1.36 29.82
C VAL A 51 25.80 2.48 29.38
N GLU A 52 26.29 3.31 28.46
CA GLU A 52 25.51 4.38 27.84
C GLU A 52 24.66 3.85 26.67
N GLN A 53 25.25 3.04 25.79
CA GLN A 53 24.55 2.47 24.63
C GLN A 53 24.80 0.97 24.52
N THR A 54 23.75 0.23 24.16
CA THR A 54 23.85 -1.20 23.87
C THR A 54 23.51 -1.49 22.42
N PHE A 55 24.45 -2.12 21.72
CA PHE A 55 24.23 -2.65 20.38
C PHE A 55 23.98 -4.15 20.48
N ARG A 56 22.77 -4.59 20.09
CA ARG A 56 22.42 -6.00 20.05
C ARG A 56 22.38 -6.48 18.62
N MET A 57 23.33 -7.34 18.26
CA MET A 57 23.40 -7.95 16.93
C MET A 57 22.59 -9.25 16.88
N LYS A 58 21.81 -9.43 15.81
CA LYS A 58 21.06 -10.67 15.52
C LYS A 58 21.24 -11.06 14.06
N LYS A 59 21.71 -12.28 13.82
CA LYS A 59 21.82 -12.87 12.48
C LYS A 59 20.43 -13.08 11.88
N LEU A 60 20.20 -12.66 10.64
CA LEU A 60 18.89 -12.74 9.98
C LEU A 60 18.63 -14.11 9.33
N ASN A 61 19.05 -15.19 10.00
CA ASN A 61 18.93 -16.57 9.51
C ASN A 61 17.49 -17.08 9.34
N ALA A 62 16.53 -16.40 9.97
CA ALA A 62 15.12 -16.75 9.88
C ALA A 62 14.51 -16.34 8.53
N LEU A 63 15.10 -15.34 7.86
CA LEU A 63 14.63 -14.86 6.58
C LEU A 63 15.44 -15.52 5.47
N ALA A 64 14.78 -16.27 4.58
CA ALA A 64 15.45 -16.94 3.48
C ALA A 64 16.17 -15.92 2.59
N GLY A 65 17.45 -16.17 2.27
CA GLY A 65 18.28 -15.28 1.46
C GLY A 65 19.03 -14.18 2.22
N PHE A 66 18.85 -14.04 3.54
CA PHE A 66 19.51 -13.02 4.37
C PHE A 66 20.65 -13.58 5.26
N GLY A 67 21.21 -14.74 4.92
CA GLY A 67 22.26 -15.40 5.72
C GLY A 67 23.55 -14.59 5.84
N ASN A 68 23.79 -13.65 4.93
CA ASN A 68 24.92 -12.72 4.94
C ASN A 68 24.59 -11.35 5.59
N LYS A 69 23.42 -11.22 6.23
CA LYS A 69 22.97 -9.98 6.85
C LYS A 69 22.68 -10.19 8.33
N TYR A 70 22.85 -9.13 9.09
CA TYR A 70 22.51 -9.08 10.50
C TYR A 70 21.81 -7.76 10.81
N ARG A 71 20.94 -7.81 11.82
CA ARG A 71 20.26 -6.64 12.34
C ARG A 71 21.00 -6.17 13.58
N VAL A 72 21.22 -4.86 13.67
CA VAL A 72 21.71 -4.18 14.86
C VAL A 72 20.52 -3.44 15.48
N ASP A 73 20.13 -3.84 16.68
CA ASP A 73 19.20 -3.08 17.51
C ASP A 73 20.01 -2.18 18.45
N VAL A 74 19.74 -0.87 18.45
CA VAL A 74 20.42 0.12 19.30
C VAL A 74 19.51 0.50 20.46
N PHE A 75 19.99 0.34 21.67
CA PHE A 75 19.29 0.66 22.90
C PHE A 75 20.02 1.73 23.70
N ASP A 76 19.24 2.57 24.37
CA ASP A 76 19.70 3.50 25.39
C ASP A 76 19.89 2.73 26.72
N GLY A 77 21.13 2.69 27.19
CA GLY A 77 21.56 1.97 28.38
C GLY A 77 21.47 0.45 28.30
N VAL A 78 21.31 -0.19 29.48
CA VAL A 78 21.36 -1.66 29.69
C VAL A 78 20.02 -2.36 29.42
N LYS A 79 18.90 -1.64 29.56
CA LYS A 79 17.56 -2.24 29.47
C LYS A 79 17.21 -2.47 28.01
N LEU A 80 16.96 -3.72 27.62
CA LEU A 80 16.64 -4.09 26.23
C LEU A 80 15.12 -4.15 26.01
N THR A 81 14.42 -3.06 26.29
CA THR A 81 12.97 -2.96 26.16
C THR A 81 12.60 -2.20 24.88
N LYS A 82 11.32 -2.26 24.47
CA LYS A 82 10.87 -1.48 23.31
C LYS A 82 10.99 0.03 23.53
N GLY A 83 10.75 0.50 24.76
CA GLY A 83 10.78 1.92 25.11
C GLY A 83 12.19 2.53 25.14
N THR A 84 13.21 1.70 25.41
CA THR A 84 14.62 2.12 25.42
C THR A 84 15.31 1.90 24.07
N ARG A 85 14.61 1.37 23.06
CA ARG A 85 15.20 1.14 21.74
C ARG A 85 15.18 2.43 20.94
N ILE A 86 16.36 2.97 20.65
CA ILE A 86 16.55 4.20 19.89
C ILE A 86 16.26 3.93 18.40
N THR A 87 16.95 2.95 17.82
CA THR A 87 16.85 2.64 16.39
C THR A 87 17.23 1.19 16.10
N TYR A 88 17.04 0.77 14.85
CA TYR A 88 17.62 -0.46 14.34
C TYR A 88 17.99 -0.30 12.87
N TYR A 89 19.02 -1.03 12.44
CA TYR A 89 19.43 -1.08 11.04
C TYR A 89 19.89 -2.49 10.67
N VAL A 90 19.98 -2.74 9.37
CA VAL A 90 20.44 -4.03 8.82
C VAL A 90 21.74 -3.79 8.09
N GLU A 91 22.76 -4.53 8.51
CA GLU A 91 24.10 -4.47 7.95
C GLU A 91 24.41 -5.78 7.22
N SER A 92 25.36 -5.74 6.30
CA SER A 92 25.87 -6.95 5.63
C SER A 92 27.27 -7.27 6.13
N TYR A 93 27.63 -8.55 6.19
CA TYR A 93 28.99 -8.91 6.55
C TYR A 93 29.97 -8.49 5.45
N LYS A 94 31.01 -7.74 5.83
CA LYS A 94 32.05 -7.26 4.91
C LYS A 94 33.09 -8.35 4.68
N LYS A 95 33.29 -8.74 3.42
CA LYS A 95 34.21 -9.82 3.02
C LYS A 95 35.66 -9.57 3.48
N GLU A 96 36.08 -8.32 3.45
CA GLU A 96 37.42 -7.86 3.86
C GLU A 96 37.74 -8.08 5.34
N ILE A 97 36.74 -8.22 6.22
CA ILE A 97 36.95 -8.41 7.66
C ILE A 97 37.10 -9.90 8.02
N PHE A 98 36.51 -10.81 7.24
CA PHE A 98 36.56 -12.24 7.54
C PHE A 98 37.98 -12.84 7.64
N PRO A 99 38.97 -12.44 6.82
CA PRO A 99 40.34 -12.91 6.99
C PRO A 99 40.95 -12.60 8.36
N LEU A 100 40.50 -11.51 9.00
CA LEU A 100 40.99 -11.09 10.32
C LEU A 100 40.35 -11.89 11.47
N TYR A 101 39.36 -12.75 11.17
CA TYR A 101 38.58 -13.47 12.18
C TYR A 101 38.58 -14.98 11.92
N LYS A 102 39.15 -15.75 12.86
CA LYS A 102 39.10 -17.22 12.83
C LYS A 102 38.01 -17.72 13.78
N SER A 103 36.87 -18.14 13.24
CA SER A 103 35.68 -18.53 14.02
C SER A 103 35.68 -19.98 14.51
N HIS A 104 36.48 -20.85 13.89
CA HIS A 104 36.48 -22.28 14.17
C HIS A 104 37.87 -22.76 14.60
N ASP A 105 37.91 -23.53 15.68
CA ASP A 105 39.13 -24.13 16.21
C ASP A 105 39.74 -25.14 15.22
N ALA A 106 38.90 -25.78 14.39
CA ALA A 106 39.31 -26.71 13.35
C ALA A 106 39.25 -26.08 11.94
N PRO A 107 40.27 -26.29 11.09
CA PRO A 107 40.24 -25.87 9.69
C PRO A 107 39.10 -26.60 8.96
N GLY A 108 38.20 -25.84 8.32
CA GLY A 108 37.11 -26.38 7.50
C GLY A 108 35.81 -26.71 8.24
N ALA A 109 35.66 -26.34 9.51
CA ALA A 109 34.38 -26.52 10.19
C ALA A 109 33.30 -25.62 9.56
N VAL A 110 32.17 -26.23 9.19
CA VAL A 110 31.00 -25.55 8.62
C VAL A 110 29.86 -25.63 9.62
N GLU A 111 29.29 -24.48 9.97
CA GLU A 111 28.09 -24.40 10.81
C GLU A 111 26.88 -24.93 10.02
N VAL A 112 26.43 -26.15 10.32
CA VAL A 112 25.22 -26.72 9.73
C VAL A 112 24.00 -26.22 10.50
N LYS A 113 23.00 -25.69 9.78
CA LYS A 113 21.72 -25.29 10.38
C LYS A 113 20.98 -26.53 10.87
N ALA A 114 20.88 -26.70 12.19
CA ALA A 114 20.29 -27.88 12.81
C ALA A 114 18.78 -28.07 12.51
N ASP A 115 18.02 -26.99 12.30
CA ASP A 115 16.58 -27.07 12.02
C ASP A 115 16.10 -25.98 11.04
N GLY A 116 15.28 -26.38 10.06
CA GLY A 116 14.65 -25.53 9.06
C GLY A 116 13.37 -24.82 9.53
N ARG A 117 12.77 -25.20 10.67
CA ARG A 117 11.52 -24.64 11.21
C ARG A 117 11.60 -23.13 11.49
N GLY A 118 12.79 -22.61 11.80
CA GLY A 118 13.01 -21.19 12.01
C GLY A 118 13.00 -20.33 10.72
N THR A 119 12.78 -20.92 9.54
CA THR A 119 12.81 -20.21 8.25
C THR A 119 11.40 -19.80 7.84
N LEU A 120 11.13 -18.49 7.79
CA LEU A 120 9.80 -17.94 7.48
C LEU A 120 9.36 -18.23 6.04
N PHE A 121 10.28 -18.14 5.08
CA PHE A 121 10.00 -18.39 3.67
C PHE A 121 10.70 -19.65 3.20
N LYS A 122 10.04 -20.80 3.35
CA LYS A 122 10.53 -22.04 2.75
C LYS A 122 10.49 -21.92 1.23
N LYS A 123 11.51 -22.43 0.55
CA LYS A 123 11.61 -22.41 -0.93
C LYS A 123 10.32 -22.90 -1.61
N SER A 124 9.69 -23.94 -1.06
CA SER A 124 8.41 -24.48 -1.54
C SER A 124 7.24 -23.49 -1.37
N SER A 125 7.14 -22.77 -0.25
CA SER A 125 6.06 -21.80 -0.02
C SER A 125 6.15 -20.59 -0.94
N VAL A 126 7.36 -20.14 -1.28
CA VAL A 126 7.56 -19.04 -2.24
C VAL A 126 7.13 -19.46 -3.63
N ILE A 127 7.47 -20.68 -4.05
CA ILE A 127 7.06 -21.22 -5.36
C ILE A 127 5.53 -21.29 -5.45
N PHE A 128 4.85 -21.82 -4.43
CA PHE A 128 3.38 -21.87 -4.42
C PHE A 128 2.74 -20.48 -4.45
N PHE A 129 3.30 -19.50 -3.74
CA PHE A 129 2.79 -18.13 -3.77
C PHE A 129 2.93 -17.49 -5.17
N VAL A 130 4.08 -17.67 -5.82
CA VAL A 130 4.31 -17.17 -7.19
C VAL A 130 3.37 -17.86 -8.18
N MET A 131 3.20 -19.18 -8.06
CA MET A 131 2.26 -19.94 -8.89
C MET A 131 0.81 -19.47 -8.69
N PHE A 132 0.41 -19.21 -7.44
CA PHE A 132 -0.90 -18.67 -7.12
C PHE A 132 -1.10 -17.28 -7.74
N LEU A 133 -0.12 -16.38 -7.62
CA LEU A 133 -0.17 -15.05 -8.23
C LEU A 133 -0.25 -15.12 -9.77
N ALA A 134 0.54 -16.00 -10.39
CA ALA A 134 0.48 -16.22 -11.84
C ALA A 134 -0.88 -16.78 -12.27
N PHE A 135 -1.43 -17.71 -11.50
CA PHE A 135 -2.75 -18.28 -11.73
C PHE A 135 -3.86 -17.23 -11.60
N THR A 136 -3.84 -16.36 -10.59
CA THR A 136 -4.84 -15.30 -10.46
C THR A 136 -4.80 -14.31 -11.62
N VAL A 137 -3.60 -13.90 -12.05
CA VAL A 137 -3.43 -13.05 -13.25
C VAL A 137 -3.96 -13.75 -14.50
N PHE A 138 -3.67 -15.04 -14.68
CA PHE A 138 -4.17 -15.83 -15.80
C PHE A 138 -5.70 -15.92 -15.81
N VAL A 139 -6.33 -16.19 -14.66
CA VAL A 139 -7.78 -16.25 -14.54
C VAL A 139 -8.43 -14.89 -14.86
N ILE A 140 -7.88 -13.79 -14.35
CA ILE A 140 -8.37 -12.45 -14.65
C ILE A 140 -8.26 -12.16 -16.15
N TRP A 141 -7.11 -12.44 -16.76
CA TRP A 141 -6.89 -12.23 -18.19
C TRP A 141 -7.83 -13.06 -19.06
N ARG A 142 -8.05 -14.33 -18.70
CA ARG A 142 -8.85 -15.27 -19.50
C ARG A 142 -10.35 -15.10 -19.36
N TYR A 143 -10.82 -14.66 -18.20
CA TYR A 143 -12.26 -14.63 -17.87
C TYR A 143 -12.80 -13.23 -17.58
N ALA A 144 -12.09 -12.41 -16.79
CA ALA A 144 -12.59 -11.08 -16.44
C ALA A 144 -12.42 -10.08 -17.60
N VAL A 145 -11.26 -10.04 -18.25
CA VAL A 145 -11.00 -9.13 -19.38
C VAL A 145 -12.03 -9.28 -20.52
N PRO A 146 -12.32 -10.47 -21.06
CA PRO A 146 -13.32 -10.60 -22.12
C PRO A 146 -14.77 -10.36 -21.66
N TYR A 147 -15.07 -10.53 -20.36
CA TYR A 147 -16.39 -10.22 -19.80
C TYR A 147 -16.64 -8.71 -19.70
N PHE A 148 -15.63 -7.94 -19.27
CA PHE A 148 -15.75 -6.47 -19.18
C PHE A 148 -15.45 -5.76 -20.51
N PHE A 149 -14.72 -6.40 -21.42
CA PHE A 149 -14.40 -5.86 -22.75
C PHE A 149 -14.79 -6.87 -23.85
N PRO A 150 -16.09 -7.09 -24.09
CA PRO A 150 -16.54 -7.94 -25.20
C PRO A 150 -16.07 -7.33 -26.52
N LYS A 151 -15.41 -8.15 -27.36
CA LYS A 151 -15.02 -7.73 -28.71
C LYS A 151 -16.29 -7.48 -29.51
N SER A 152 -16.51 -6.24 -29.93
CA SER A 152 -17.56 -5.91 -30.89
C SER A 152 -17.19 -6.54 -32.24
N GLU A 153 -17.96 -7.52 -32.70
CA GLU A 153 -17.86 -7.99 -34.07
C GLU A 153 -18.38 -6.88 -35.00
N SER A 154 -17.47 -6.29 -35.75
CA SER A 154 -17.83 -5.33 -36.80
C SER A 154 -18.48 -6.10 -37.94
N HIS A 155 -19.82 -6.12 -37.96
CA HIS A 155 -20.58 -6.52 -39.14
C HIS A 155 -20.24 -5.55 -40.27
N LYS A 156 -19.56 -6.05 -41.31
CA LYS A 156 -19.45 -5.35 -42.59
C LYS A 156 -20.84 -5.24 -43.18
N VAL A 157 -21.33 -4.01 -43.33
CA VAL A 157 -22.59 -3.71 -44.03
C VAL A 157 -22.27 -3.68 -45.53
N ASP A 158 -22.80 -4.64 -46.28
CA ASP A 158 -22.83 -4.58 -47.74
C ASP A 158 -23.85 -3.51 -48.16
N ASN A 159 -23.35 -2.48 -48.85
CA ASN A 159 -24.16 -1.38 -49.36
C ASN A 159 -24.87 -1.80 -50.65
N THR A 160 -26.16 -2.11 -50.58
CA THR A 160 -27.05 -2.13 -51.75
C THR A 160 -27.98 -0.93 -51.71
N PRO A 161 -27.98 -0.02 -52.70
CA PRO A 161 -28.84 1.16 -52.69
C PRO A 161 -30.27 0.80 -53.11
N VAL A 162 -31.24 1.11 -52.24
CA VAL A 162 -32.67 1.09 -52.58
C VAL A 162 -33.08 2.52 -52.99
N TYR A 163 -33.58 2.67 -54.21
CA TYR A 163 -34.14 3.93 -54.71
C TYR A 163 -35.45 4.26 -53.98
N ALA A 164 -35.50 5.43 -53.33
CA ALA A 164 -36.70 5.97 -52.72
C ALA A 164 -37.59 6.66 -53.77
N GLN A 165 -38.84 6.23 -53.87
CA GLN A 165 -39.90 6.91 -54.61
C GLN A 165 -40.56 7.95 -53.70
N VAL A 166 -40.58 9.19 -54.17
CA VAL A 166 -41.19 10.37 -53.57
C VAL A 166 -42.70 10.34 -53.85
N ASN A 167 -43.54 10.55 -52.83
CA ASN A 167 -44.90 11.05 -53.01
C ASN A 167 -45.22 12.09 -51.93
N ASN A 168 -45.50 13.31 -52.40
CA ASN A 168 -46.00 14.46 -51.64
C ASN A 168 -47.48 14.26 -51.28
N ALA A 169 -47.88 14.80 -50.11
CA ALA A 169 -49.17 15.47 -49.93
C ALA A 169 -49.16 16.31 -48.65
N ASP A 170 -49.75 17.49 -48.78
CA ASP A 170 -49.71 18.66 -47.91
C ASP A 170 -50.44 18.51 -46.56
N SER A 171 -50.00 19.25 -45.54
CA SER A 171 -50.72 20.43 -45.01
C SER A 171 -50.14 20.88 -43.65
N VAL A 172 -49.91 22.18 -43.55
CA VAL A 172 -49.61 22.92 -42.30
C VAL A 172 -50.93 23.56 -41.84
N PRO A 173 -51.18 23.69 -40.52
CA PRO A 173 -51.24 25.06 -40.03
C PRO A 173 -50.53 25.27 -38.68
N LEU A 174 -50.05 26.50 -38.56
CA LEU A 174 -49.44 27.17 -37.42
C LEU A 174 -50.52 27.59 -36.40
N ASN A 175 -50.32 27.38 -35.09
CA ASN A 175 -50.76 28.37 -34.10
C ASN A 175 -49.99 28.31 -32.77
N ASN A 176 -49.80 29.50 -32.20
CA ASN A 176 -49.02 29.84 -31.01
C ASN A 176 -49.82 29.67 -29.70
N GLN A 177 -49.05 29.31 -28.65
CA GLN A 177 -49.17 29.70 -27.22
C GLN A 177 -50.51 29.54 -26.47
N VAL A 178 -50.52 28.79 -25.37
CA VAL A 178 -50.53 29.29 -23.97
C VAL A 178 -50.26 28.12 -22.99
N THR A 179 -49.47 28.44 -21.98
CA THR A 179 -48.99 27.70 -20.79
C THR A 179 -50.01 26.77 -20.11
N ALA A 180 -49.57 25.55 -19.81
CA ALA A 180 -49.99 24.79 -18.64
C ALA A 180 -48.80 23.93 -18.16
N HIS A 181 -48.33 24.20 -16.94
CA HIS A 181 -47.35 23.38 -16.24
C HIS A 181 -47.90 21.97 -16.03
N ALA A 182 -47.53 21.04 -16.91
CA ALA A 182 -47.57 19.63 -16.61
C ALA A 182 -46.27 19.27 -15.91
N GLN A 183 -46.35 18.85 -14.64
CA GLN A 183 -45.28 18.09 -14.00
C GLN A 183 -45.11 16.79 -14.78
N ASN A 184 -44.29 16.82 -15.82
CA ASN A 184 -43.75 15.61 -16.39
C ASN A 184 -42.66 15.12 -15.44
N ASP A 185 -42.80 13.89 -14.95
CA ASP A 185 -41.72 13.07 -14.39
C ASP A 185 -40.68 12.70 -15.48
N ASP A 186 -40.40 13.63 -16.40
CA ASP A 186 -39.41 13.44 -17.44
C ASP A 186 -38.02 13.52 -16.79
N ILE A 187 -37.39 12.36 -16.78
CA ILE A 187 -36.00 12.19 -16.37
C ILE A 187 -35.14 13.02 -17.33
N SER A 188 -34.30 13.89 -16.75
CA SER A 188 -33.43 14.78 -17.52
C SER A 188 -32.57 13.99 -18.48
N GLN A 189 -32.74 14.22 -19.78
CA GLN A 189 -31.86 13.67 -20.83
C GLN A 189 -30.55 14.46 -20.95
N LYS A 190 -30.45 15.59 -20.23
CA LYS A 190 -29.34 16.54 -20.30
C LYS A 190 -28.36 16.38 -19.16
N TRP A 191 -28.84 16.17 -17.94
CA TRP A 191 -28.01 16.09 -16.74
C TRP A 191 -28.14 14.74 -16.04
N CYS A 192 -27.04 14.23 -15.50
CA CYS A 192 -27.04 13.09 -14.58
C CYS A 192 -26.17 13.34 -13.36
N VAL A 193 -26.51 12.65 -12.26
CA VAL A 193 -25.72 12.71 -11.03
C VAL A 193 -24.49 11.82 -11.16
N ILE A 194 -23.30 12.38 -10.97
CA ILE A 194 -22.04 11.62 -10.98
C ILE A 194 -21.39 11.48 -9.61
N GLY A 195 -21.81 12.27 -8.61
CA GLY A 195 -21.29 12.13 -7.26
C GLY A 195 -21.64 13.27 -6.32
N ARG A 196 -20.96 13.27 -5.17
CA ARG A 196 -21.09 14.27 -4.10
C ARG A 196 -19.71 14.82 -3.76
N VAL A 197 -19.63 16.12 -3.51
CA VAL A 197 -18.39 16.78 -3.07
C VAL A 197 -18.70 17.68 -1.88
N LYS A 198 -17.88 17.60 -0.82
CA LYS A 198 -17.99 18.46 0.35
C LYS A 198 -16.91 19.54 0.27
N ARG A 199 -17.30 20.82 0.32
CA ARG A 199 -16.38 21.96 0.30
C ARG A 199 -16.85 22.98 1.34
N PHE A 200 -15.95 23.45 2.21
CA PHE A 200 -16.26 24.42 3.28
C PHE A 200 -17.49 24.05 4.13
N ASN A 201 -17.61 22.77 4.47
CA ASN A 201 -18.74 22.19 5.21
C ASN A 201 -20.11 22.20 4.50
N ILE A 202 -20.18 22.63 3.25
CA ILE A 202 -21.38 22.55 2.39
C ILE A 202 -21.25 21.34 1.47
N LEU A 203 -22.35 20.58 1.34
CA LEU A 203 -22.44 19.42 0.46
C LEU A 203 -23.00 19.85 -0.89
N TYR A 204 -22.31 19.47 -1.96
CA TYR A 204 -22.72 19.69 -3.34
C TYR A 204 -22.93 18.37 -4.07
N ILE A 205 -23.91 18.36 -4.96
CA ILE A 205 -24.11 17.29 -5.94
C ILE A 205 -23.41 17.70 -7.23
N LEU A 206 -22.60 16.79 -7.76
CA LEU A 206 -21.91 16.97 -9.01
C LEU A 206 -22.71 16.34 -10.15
N LEU A 207 -23.00 17.14 -11.16
CA LEU A 207 -23.76 16.76 -12.34
C LEU A 207 -22.85 16.76 -13.57
N LYS A 208 -23.16 15.89 -14.52
CA LYS A 208 -22.50 15.79 -15.83
C LYS A 208 -23.53 15.79 -16.95
N ASP A 209 -23.20 16.37 -18.10
CA ASP A 209 -23.97 16.23 -19.32
C ASP A 209 -23.37 15.23 -20.34
N ASN A 210 -24.11 14.92 -21.41
CA ASN A 210 -23.67 14.00 -22.46
C ASN A 210 -22.40 14.48 -23.20
N SER A 211 -22.08 15.78 -23.15
CA SER A 211 -20.86 16.36 -23.71
C SER A 211 -19.68 16.39 -22.71
N GLY A 212 -19.89 15.96 -21.47
CA GLY A 212 -18.87 15.93 -20.42
C GLY A 212 -18.70 17.21 -19.60
N ARG A 213 -19.57 18.21 -19.76
CA ARG A 213 -19.56 19.43 -18.93
C ARG A 213 -20.04 19.12 -17.52
N LEU A 214 -19.44 19.80 -16.54
CA LEU A 214 -19.71 19.60 -15.12
C LEU A 214 -20.45 20.80 -14.51
N ARG A 215 -21.42 20.52 -13.64
CA ARG A 215 -22.13 21.54 -12.85
C ARG A 215 -22.23 21.07 -11.40
N MET A 216 -22.02 21.99 -10.46
CA MET A 216 -22.24 21.74 -9.03
C MET A 216 -23.52 22.43 -8.58
N VAL A 217 -24.37 21.71 -7.85
CA VAL A 217 -25.57 22.24 -7.23
C VAL A 217 -25.58 21.92 -5.73
N PRO A 218 -26.15 22.77 -4.86
CA PRO A 218 -26.32 22.44 -3.44
C PRO A 218 -27.07 21.12 -3.25
N SER A 219 -26.82 20.41 -2.15
CA SER A 219 -27.53 19.17 -1.83
C SER A 219 -29.01 19.35 -1.45
N ASP A 220 -29.43 20.59 -1.28
CA ASP A 220 -30.79 20.93 -0.88
C ASP A 220 -31.78 20.52 -1.98
N GLY A 221 -32.76 19.68 -1.63
CA GLY A 221 -33.71 19.12 -2.59
C GLY A 221 -33.31 17.78 -3.22
N PHE A 222 -32.15 17.22 -2.85
CA PHE A 222 -31.75 15.86 -3.25
C PHE A 222 -32.04 14.83 -2.14
N LYS A 223 -32.58 13.68 -2.53
CA LYS A 223 -32.92 12.57 -1.62
C LYS A 223 -32.19 11.29 -2.04
N GLY A 224 -32.01 10.38 -1.09
CA GLY A 224 -31.36 9.08 -1.31
C GLY A 224 -29.83 9.12 -1.22
N ALA A 225 -29.19 8.01 -1.57
CA ALA A 225 -27.74 7.82 -1.54
C ALA A 225 -27.27 6.89 -2.66
N GLY A 226 -26.00 7.03 -3.07
CA GLY A 226 -25.42 6.21 -4.13
C GLY A 226 -26.18 6.36 -5.45
N LEU A 227 -26.53 5.23 -6.09
CA LEU A 227 -27.29 5.20 -7.33
C LEU A 227 -28.75 5.62 -7.20
N MET A 228 -29.29 5.65 -5.97
CA MET A 228 -30.66 6.08 -5.65
C MET A 228 -30.75 7.59 -5.38
N LEU A 229 -29.67 8.33 -5.64
CA LEU A 229 -29.64 9.77 -5.47
C LEU A 229 -30.46 10.44 -6.58
N GLU A 230 -31.51 11.13 -6.18
CA GLU A 230 -32.42 11.84 -7.07
C GLU A 230 -32.70 13.26 -6.57
N GLY A 231 -32.97 14.18 -7.50
CA GLY A 231 -33.35 15.56 -7.18
C GLY A 231 -33.89 16.28 -8.40
N MET A 232 -34.36 17.51 -8.20
CA MET A 232 -34.88 18.36 -9.28
C MET A 232 -33.85 19.43 -9.64
N VAL A 233 -33.50 19.53 -10.92
CA VAL A 233 -32.58 20.56 -11.44
C VAL A 233 -33.19 21.14 -12.69
N ASP A 234 -33.30 22.47 -12.76
CA ASP A 234 -33.91 23.19 -13.89
C ASP A 234 -35.34 22.72 -14.23
N GLY A 235 -36.08 22.16 -13.25
CA GLY A 235 -37.44 21.65 -13.43
C GLY A 235 -37.54 20.19 -13.88
N GLU A 236 -36.41 19.51 -14.12
CA GLU A 236 -36.35 18.11 -14.55
C GLU A 236 -35.84 17.19 -13.43
N LYS A 237 -36.28 15.93 -13.43
CA LYS A 237 -35.82 14.92 -12.47
C LYS A 237 -34.45 14.38 -12.88
N VAL A 238 -33.44 14.57 -12.04
CA VAL A 238 -32.06 14.14 -12.30
C VAL A 238 -31.70 12.97 -11.40
N VAL A 239 -31.18 11.90 -12.01
CA VAL A 239 -30.79 10.65 -11.33
C VAL A 239 -29.40 10.19 -11.82
N ALA A 240 -28.78 9.22 -11.12
CA ALA A 240 -27.44 8.76 -11.49
C ALA A 240 -27.36 8.05 -12.85
N TRP A 241 -28.45 7.42 -13.29
CA TRP A 241 -28.51 6.62 -14.51
C TRP A 241 -29.07 7.36 -15.73
N SER A 242 -29.43 8.65 -15.61
CA SER A 242 -29.99 9.42 -16.73
C SER A 242 -28.98 9.74 -17.84
N CYS A 243 -27.67 9.57 -17.60
CA CYS A 243 -26.63 9.74 -18.63
C CYS A 243 -26.57 8.60 -19.66
N ASN A 244 -27.28 7.49 -19.43
CA ASN A 244 -27.38 6.39 -20.37
C ASN A 244 -28.84 6.27 -20.81
N PRO A 245 -29.26 6.83 -21.95
CA PRO A 245 -30.61 6.61 -22.44
C PRO A 245 -30.83 5.10 -22.59
N VAL A 246 -31.88 4.57 -21.96
CA VAL A 246 -32.31 3.19 -22.18
C VAL A 246 -32.72 3.13 -23.65
N VAL A 247 -31.91 2.47 -24.48
CA VAL A 247 -32.32 2.14 -25.84
C VAL A 247 -33.50 1.18 -25.70
N SER A 248 -34.71 1.67 -25.95
CA SER A 248 -35.92 0.85 -25.99
C SER A 248 -35.81 -0.11 -27.18
N GLY A 249 -35.20 -1.27 -26.96
CA GLY A 249 -35.22 -2.39 -27.88
C GLY A 249 -36.54 -3.13 -27.73
N ALA A 250 -37.47 -2.94 -28.66
CA ALA A 250 -38.67 -3.76 -28.74
C ALA A 250 -38.28 -5.23 -28.93
N SER A 251 -38.37 -6.05 -27.87
CA SER A 251 -38.23 -7.50 -28.03
C SER A 251 -39.47 -8.04 -28.73
N LYS A 252 -39.36 -8.42 -30.00
CA LYS A 252 -40.34 -9.32 -30.61
C LYS A 252 -40.24 -10.66 -29.90
N GLY A 253 -41.21 -10.93 -29.03
CA GLY A 253 -41.44 -12.27 -28.50
C GLY A 253 -41.75 -13.21 -29.66
N VAL A 254 -40.95 -14.27 -29.78
CA VAL A 254 -41.28 -15.45 -30.58
C VAL A 254 -41.93 -16.42 -29.60
N LEU A 255 -43.20 -16.75 -29.88
CA LEU A 255 -43.94 -17.87 -29.28
C LEU A 255 -43.34 -19.20 -29.71
#